data_AF-A0A952FD56-F1
#
_entry.id   AF-A0A952FD56-F1
#
_cell.length_a   1.000
_cell.length_b   1.000
_cell.length_c   1.000
_cell.angle_alpha   90.00
_cell.angle_beta   90.00
_cell.angle_gamma   90.00
#
_symmetry.space_group_name_H-M   'P 1'
#
loop_
_entity.id
_entity.type
_entity.pdbx_description
1 polymer ?
#
loop_
_entity_poly.entity_id
_entity_poly.type
_entity_poly.pdbx_seq_one_letter_code
_entity_poly.pdbx_strand_id
1 'polypeptide(L)'
;MTIATQKIFRIRREYNAWVADESVEDYALRYTPRGFRKWSEWRVGNTAFGAMSFLALEAIGGAIALNYGFTNALWAILVVGLITFFTGLPISYYAARYGVDMDLLTRGAGFGYLGSTITSLIYASFTFIFFALEAAIMALALQMYL
;
A
#
# COMPACT_ATOMS: atom_id res chain seq x y z
N MET A 1 21.10 27.04 27.26
CA MET A 1 20.61 26.45 25.99
C MET A 1 19.98 27.57 25.17
N THR A 2 20.71 28.09 24.20
CA THR A 2 20.22 29.13 23.29
C THR A 2 19.33 28.49 22.23
N ILE A 3 18.05 28.85 22.23
CA ILE A 3 17.10 28.45 21.19
C ILE A 3 17.52 29.19 19.91
N ALA A 4 18.08 28.47 18.95
CA ALA A 4 18.42 29.03 17.64
C ALA A 4 17.12 29.36 16.90
N THR A 5 16.79 30.65 16.80
CA THR A 5 15.65 31.13 16.01
C THR A 5 15.89 30.81 14.54
N GLN A 6 15.20 29.79 14.01
CA GLN A 6 15.27 29.47 12.59
C GLN A 6 14.76 30.66 11.78
N LYS A 7 15.64 31.29 11.00
CA LYS A 7 15.26 32.33 10.03
C LYS A 7 14.50 31.67 8.87
N ILE A 8 13.18 31.83 8.86
CA ILE A 8 12.32 31.33 7.79
C ILE A 8 12.46 32.27 6.59
N PHE A 9 13.17 31.82 5.55
CA PHE A 9 13.31 32.56 4.28
C PHE A 9 11.98 32.58 3.50
N ARG A 10 11.64 33.74 2.92
CA ARG A 10 10.38 34.01 2.19
C ARG A 10 10.07 32.98 1.09
N ILE A 11 11.08 32.53 0.34
CA ILE A 11 10.95 31.51 -0.72
C ILE A 11 10.42 30.17 -0.18
N ARG A 12 10.83 29.78 1.03
CA ARG A 12 10.34 28.55 1.69
C ARG A 12 8.87 28.68 2.08
N ARG A 13 8.40 29.90 2.35
CA ARG A 13 7.02 30.20 2.74
C ARG A 13 6.07 30.15 1.54
N GLU A 14 6.52 30.57 0.37
CA GLU A 14 5.74 30.49 -0.88
C GLU A 14 5.66 29.05 -1.42
N TYR A 15 6.77 28.29 -1.43
CA TYR A 15 6.71 26.87 -1.78
C TYR A 15 5.80 26.07 -0.83
N ASN A 16 5.89 26.34 0.48
CA ASN A 16 4.97 25.74 1.46
C ASN A 16 3.52 26.19 1.27
N ALA A 17 3.23 27.39 0.73
CA ALA A 17 1.86 27.84 0.50
C ALA A 17 1.21 27.13 -0.69
N TRP A 18 1.98 26.84 -1.75
CA TRP A 18 1.51 26.07 -2.91
C TRP A 18 1.36 24.57 -2.62
N VAL A 19 2.18 24.03 -1.70
CA VAL A 19 2.09 22.65 -1.19
C VAL A 19 1.10 22.52 -0.01
N ALA A 20 0.67 23.64 0.59
CA ALA A 20 -0.25 23.64 1.73
C ALA A 20 -1.73 23.52 1.35
N ASP A 21 -2.09 23.66 0.07
CA ASP A 21 -3.48 23.54 -0.39
C ASP A 21 -3.81 22.11 -0.86
N GLU A 22 -3.26 21.11 -0.16
CA GLU A 22 -3.75 19.73 -0.21
C GLU A 22 -4.95 19.65 0.74
N SER A 23 -6.12 19.32 0.18
CA SER A 23 -7.42 19.28 0.84
C SER A 23 -7.36 18.74 2.28
N VAL A 24 -8.21 19.30 3.15
CA VAL A 24 -8.26 19.12 4.62
C VAL A 24 -8.33 17.65 5.11
N GLU A 25 -8.39 16.67 4.21
CA GLU A 25 -8.47 15.23 4.51
C GLU A 25 -7.37 14.37 3.84
N ASP A 26 -6.42 14.95 3.10
CA ASP A 26 -5.39 14.17 2.42
C ASP A 26 -4.20 13.84 3.33
N TYR A 27 -4.27 12.65 3.95
CA TYR A 27 -3.18 12.08 4.74
C TYR A 27 -2.36 11.04 3.97
N ALA A 28 -2.50 10.93 2.64
CA ALA A 28 -1.75 9.93 1.86
C ALA A 28 -0.23 10.13 1.96
N LEU A 29 0.21 11.40 2.06
CA LEU A 29 1.64 11.75 2.17
C LEU A 29 2.03 12.34 3.53
N ARG A 30 1.15 12.21 4.55
CA ARG A 30 1.31 12.82 5.89
C ARG A 30 0.95 11.84 7.00
N TYR A 31 1.43 12.11 8.21
CA TYR A 31 1.04 11.35 9.40
C TYR A 31 -0.47 11.46 9.64
N THR A 32 -1.15 10.33 9.91
CA THR A 32 -2.59 10.34 10.21
C THR A 32 -2.85 10.69 11.70
N PRO A 33 -3.46 11.86 11.99
CA PRO A 33 -3.75 12.29 13.35
C PRO A 33 -4.78 11.38 14.03
N ARG A 34 -4.67 11.25 15.36
CA ARG A 34 -5.54 10.37 16.15
C ARG A 34 -7.03 10.70 16.01
N GLY A 35 -7.38 11.98 15.82
CA GLY A 35 -8.77 12.41 15.64
C GLY A 35 -9.45 11.91 14.34
N PHE A 36 -8.67 11.49 13.35
CA PHE A 36 -9.19 10.91 12.10
C PHE A 36 -9.27 9.38 12.12
N ARG A 37 -8.78 8.71 13.18
CA ARG A 37 -8.85 7.24 13.35
C ARG A 37 -10.20 6.83 13.95
N LYS A 38 -11.26 6.95 13.16
CA LYS A 38 -12.66 6.76 13.62
C LYS A 38 -13.23 5.38 13.28
N TRP A 39 -12.57 4.62 12.42
CA TRP A 39 -13.05 3.34 11.91
C TRP A 39 -12.62 2.19 12.82
N SER A 40 -13.52 1.23 13.06
CA SER A 40 -13.19 0.03 13.84
C SER A 40 -12.22 -0.87 13.09
N GLU A 41 -11.41 -1.63 13.83
CA GLU A 41 -10.45 -2.59 13.28
C GLU A 41 -11.13 -3.60 12.36
N TRP A 42 -12.35 -4.02 12.72
CA TRP A 42 -13.15 -4.93 11.90
C TRP A 42 -13.52 -4.35 10.53
N ARG A 43 -13.92 -3.07 10.48
CA ARG A 43 -14.27 -2.41 9.22
C ARG A 43 -13.05 -2.25 8.34
N VAL A 44 -11.92 -1.84 8.93
CA VAL A 44 -10.64 -1.72 8.22
C VAL A 44 -10.19 -3.08 7.67
N GLY A 45 -10.29 -4.14 8.48
CA GLY A 45 -9.96 -5.51 8.05
C GLY A 45 -10.82 -5.99 6.89
N ASN A 46 -12.14 -5.78 6.95
CA ASN A 46 -13.03 -6.14 5.84
C ASN A 46 -12.75 -5.36 4.57
N THR A 47 -12.41 -4.06 4.68
CA THR A 47 -11.98 -3.28 3.51
C THR A 47 -10.70 -3.86 2.91
N ALA A 48 -9.74 -4.28 3.73
CA ALA A 48 -8.52 -4.92 3.26
C ALA A 48 -8.80 -6.25 2.55
N PHE A 49 -9.70 -7.10 3.09
CA PHE A 49 -10.12 -8.33 2.41
C PHE A 49 -10.80 -8.05 1.07
N GLY A 50 -11.70 -7.05 1.02
CA GLY A 50 -12.34 -6.64 -0.24
C GLY A 50 -11.32 -6.15 -1.26
N ALA A 51 -10.33 -5.37 -0.83
CA ALA A 51 -9.24 -4.89 -1.68
C ALA A 51 -8.28 -5.99 -2.14
N MET A 52 -8.29 -7.19 -1.53
CA MET A 52 -7.47 -8.34 -1.95
C MET A 52 -8.26 -9.36 -2.80
N SER A 53 -9.55 -9.12 -3.08
CA SER A 53 -10.40 -10.03 -3.84
C SER A 53 -10.21 -9.83 -5.35
N PHE A 54 -9.18 -10.45 -5.92
CA PHE A 54 -8.85 -10.38 -7.34
C PHE A 54 -8.97 -11.76 -8.01
N LEU A 55 -9.60 -11.85 -9.19
CA LEU A 55 -9.71 -13.10 -9.96
C LEU A 55 -8.34 -13.58 -10.46
N ALA A 56 -7.42 -12.66 -10.73
CA ALA A 56 -6.07 -12.98 -11.16
C ALA A 56 -5.32 -13.85 -10.14
N LEU A 57 -5.50 -13.59 -8.84
CA LEU A 57 -4.85 -14.38 -7.78
C LEU A 57 -5.41 -15.81 -7.72
N GLU A 58 -6.73 -15.97 -7.91
CA GLU A 58 -7.38 -17.28 -7.99
C GLU A 58 -6.86 -18.08 -9.20
N ALA A 59 -6.76 -17.43 -10.37
CA ALA A 59 -6.22 -18.04 -11.59
C ALA A 59 -4.75 -18.46 -11.43
N ILE A 60 -3.91 -17.61 -10.81
CA ILE A 60 -2.50 -17.93 -10.53
C ILE A 60 -2.42 -19.10 -9.54
N GLY A 61 -3.22 -19.10 -8.47
CA GLY A 61 -3.26 -20.19 -7.49
C GLY A 61 -3.65 -21.53 -8.13
N GLY A 62 -4.70 -21.52 -8.96
CA GLY A 62 -5.12 -22.69 -9.75
C GLY A 62 -4.03 -23.17 -10.70
N ALA A 63 -3.36 -22.26 -11.40
CA ALA A 63 -2.26 -22.61 -12.30
C ALA A 63 -1.10 -23.28 -11.55
N ILE A 64 -0.72 -22.80 -10.36
CA ILE A 64 0.34 -23.43 -9.55
C ILE A 64 -0.07 -24.84 -9.13
N ALA A 65 -1.32 -25.03 -8.69
CA ALA A 65 -1.82 -26.35 -8.31
C ALA A 65 -1.83 -27.34 -9.48
N LEU A 66 -2.20 -26.89 -10.69
CA LEU A 66 -2.22 -27.73 -11.90
C LEU A 66 -0.82 -28.09 -12.40
N ASN A 67 0.12 -27.13 -12.39
CA ASN A 67 1.46 -27.35 -12.92
C ASN A 67 2.38 -28.12 -11.97
N TYR A 68 2.25 -27.90 -10.65
CA TYR A 68 3.19 -28.45 -9.66
C TYR A 68 2.55 -29.47 -8.71
N GLY A 69 1.24 -29.71 -8.83
CA GLY A 69 0.47 -30.61 -7.98
C GLY A 69 0.02 -29.96 -6.67
N PHE A 70 -1.12 -30.42 -6.16
CA PHE A 70 -1.76 -29.86 -4.96
C PHE A 70 -0.84 -29.86 -3.73
N THR A 71 -0.18 -30.98 -3.42
CA THR A 71 0.65 -31.12 -2.22
C THR A 71 1.79 -30.10 -2.21
N ASN A 72 2.46 -29.89 -3.34
CA ASN A 72 3.56 -28.94 -3.45
C ASN A 72 3.05 -27.49 -3.39
N ALA A 73 1.97 -27.20 -4.13
CA ALA A 73 1.34 -25.88 -4.15
C ALA A 73 0.87 -25.47 -2.75
N LEU A 74 0.21 -26.36 -2.01
CA LEU A 74 -0.28 -26.11 -0.66
C LEU A 74 0.86 -25.70 0.29
N TRP A 75 1.93 -26.49 0.34
CA TRP A 75 3.07 -26.19 1.21
C TRP A 75 3.80 -24.92 0.79
N ALA A 76 3.96 -24.68 -0.51
CA ALA A 76 4.57 -23.45 -1.01
C ALA A 76 3.77 -22.20 -0.60
N ILE A 77 2.45 -22.22 -0.80
CA ILE A 77 1.55 -21.12 -0.42
C ILE A 77 1.57 -20.90 1.10
N LEU A 78 1.52 -21.96 1.90
CA LEU A 78 1.57 -21.85 3.36
C LEU A 78 2.90 -21.25 3.84
N VAL A 79 4.03 -21.72 3.30
CA VAL A 79 5.36 -21.22 3.70
C VAL A 79 5.52 -19.74 3.33
N VAL A 80 5.19 -19.38 2.08
CA VAL A 80 5.27 -17.97 1.64
C VAL A 80 4.29 -17.09 2.42
N GLY A 81 3.08 -17.60 2.70
CA GLY A 81 2.08 -16.93 3.53
C GLY A 81 2.59 -16.66 4.96
N LEU A 82 3.23 -17.65 5.59
CA LEU A 82 3.84 -17.49 6.91
C LEU A 82 4.98 -16.47 6.90
N ILE A 83 5.86 -16.53 5.89
CA ILE A 83 6.95 -15.55 5.75
C ILE A 83 6.38 -14.13 5.62
N THR A 84 5.38 -13.96 4.75
CA THR A 84 4.73 -12.66 4.53
C THR A 84 4.03 -12.17 5.80
N PHE A 85 3.36 -13.06 6.53
CA PHE A 85 2.70 -12.73 7.78
C PHE A 85 3.70 -12.30 8.86
N PHE A 86 4.76 -13.08 9.10
CA PHE A 86 5.75 -12.76 10.14
C PHE A 86 6.58 -11.52 9.81
N THR A 87 6.83 -11.24 8.54
CA THR A 87 7.51 -10.01 8.10
C THR A 87 6.58 -8.80 8.11
N GLY A 88 5.33 -8.97 7.69
CA GLY A 88 4.32 -7.91 7.63
C GLY A 88 3.75 -7.51 8.98
N LEU A 89 3.67 -8.42 9.96
CA LEU A 89 3.13 -8.15 11.30
C LEU A 89 3.88 -7.03 12.04
N PRO A 90 5.23 -7.04 12.19
CA PRO A 90 5.93 -5.95 12.85
C PRO A 90 5.78 -4.62 12.10
N ILE A 91 5.85 -4.66 10.76
CA ILE A 91 5.74 -3.46 9.91
C ILE A 91 4.36 -2.82 10.08
N SER A 92 3.29 -3.60 9.94
CA SER A 92 1.90 -3.14 10.07
C SER A 92 1.58 -2.66 11.49
N TYR A 93 2.10 -3.34 12.53
CA TYR A 93 1.93 -2.90 13.91
C TYR A 93 2.51 -1.51 14.16
N TYR A 94 3.76 -1.27 13.72
CA TYR A 94 4.41 0.03 13.90
C TYR A 94 3.80 1.10 12.99
N ALA A 95 3.44 0.76 11.76
CA ALA A 95 2.73 1.66 10.84
C ALA A 95 1.39 2.12 11.44
N ALA A 96 0.60 1.21 12.01
CA ALA A 96 -0.67 1.55 12.66
C ALA A 96 -0.47 2.35 13.96
N ARG A 97 0.50 1.95 14.80
CA ARG A 97 0.81 2.65 16.06
C ARG A 97 1.24 4.10 15.81
N TYR A 98 2.10 4.30 14.82
CA TYR A 98 2.64 5.61 14.46
C TYR A 98 1.90 6.27 13.29
N GLY A 99 0.79 5.73 12.77
CA GLY A 99 0.01 6.35 11.68
C GLY A 99 0.86 6.77 10.48
N VAL A 100 1.78 5.90 10.08
CA VAL A 100 2.75 6.14 9.00
C VAL A 100 2.41 5.20 7.85
N ASP A 101 2.34 5.73 6.63
CA ASP A 101 2.19 4.94 5.41
C ASP A 101 3.54 4.48 4.85
N MET A 102 3.54 3.50 3.94
CA MET A 102 4.74 2.90 3.35
C MET A 102 5.67 3.96 2.72
N ASP A 103 5.11 4.95 2.04
CA ASP A 103 5.87 6.05 1.41
C ASP A 103 6.55 6.95 2.46
N LEU A 104 5.96 7.08 3.64
CA LEU A 104 6.56 7.80 4.75
C LEU A 104 7.64 6.98 5.46
N LEU A 105 7.53 5.64 5.46
CA LEU A 105 8.59 4.76 5.98
C LEU A 105 9.88 4.91 5.16
N THR A 106 9.80 4.99 3.83
CA THR A 106 11.00 5.19 2.99
C THR A 106 11.59 6.59 3.12
N ARG A 107 10.75 7.61 3.34
CA ARG A 107 11.22 8.95 3.75
C ARG A 107 11.99 8.89 5.08
N GLY A 108 11.44 8.19 6.08
CA GLY A 108 12.02 8.04 7.41
C GLY A 108 13.28 7.16 7.44
N ALA A 109 13.43 6.24 6.49
CA ALA A 109 14.59 5.34 6.36
C ALA A 109 15.84 6.01 5.75
N GLY A 110 15.77 7.31 5.41
CA GLY A 110 16.91 8.09 4.90
C GLY A 110 16.90 8.34 3.38
N PHE A 111 15.91 7.81 2.64
CA PHE A 111 15.79 8.05 1.20
C PHE A 111 15.06 9.34 0.83
N GLY A 112 14.52 10.06 1.83
CA GLY A 112 13.83 11.35 1.63
C GLY A 112 12.65 11.24 0.65
N TYR A 113 12.32 12.35 -0.01
CA TYR A 113 11.19 12.41 -0.94
C TYR A 113 11.38 11.50 -2.17
N LEU A 114 12.62 11.29 -2.62
CA LEU A 114 12.91 10.42 -3.76
C LEU A 114 12.53 8.96 -3.47
N GLY A 115 12.81 8.47 -2.26
CA GLY A 115 12.41 7.13 -1.84
C GLY A 115 10.90 6.94 -1.87
N SER A 116 10.14 7.94 -1.39
CA SER A 116 8.68 7.94 -1.48
C SER A 116 8.18 7.93 -2.90
N THR A 117 8.74 8.74 -3.81
CA THR A 117 8.30 8.76 -5.21
C THR A 117 8.53 7.40 -5.88
N ILE A 118 9.66 6.75 -5.61
CA ILE A 118 9.95 5.42 -6.16
C ILE A 118 8.98 4.38 -5.62
N THR A 119 8.68 4.38 -4.31
CA THR A 119 7.71 3.42 -3.75
C THR A 119 6.30 3.65 -4.26
N SER A 120 5.84 4.90 -4.36
CA SER A 120 4.54 5.21 -4.96
C SER A 120 4.48 4.76 -6.42
N LEU A 121 5.56 4.94 -7.21
CA LEU A 121 5.61 4.51 -8.60
C LEU A 121 5.52 2.98 -8.74
N ILE A 122 6.22 2.24 -7.88
CA ILE A 122 6.13 0.76 -7.84
C ILE A 122 4.69 0.34 -7.54
N TYR A 123 4.05 0.96 -6.54
CA TYR A 123 2.65 0.68 -6.19
C TYR A 123 1.66 1.00 -7.31
N ALA A 124 1.83 2.15 -7.96
CA ALA A 124 1.00 2.54 -9.09
C ALA A 124 1.15 1.56 -10.26
N SER A 125 2.39 1.14 -10.56
CA SER A 125 2.67 0.16 -11.60
C SER A 125 2.02 -1.19 -11.32
N PHE A 126 2.13 -1.68 -10.09
CA PHE A 126 1.48 -2.92 -9.65
C PHE A 126 -0.04 -2.82 -9.83
N THR A 127 -0.65 -1.72 -9.38
CA THR A 127 -2.09 -1.48 -9.53
C THR A 127 -2.52 -1.51 -10.99
N PHE A 128 -1.77 -0.88 -11.91
CA PHE A 128 -2.08 -0.92 -13.34
C PHE A 128 -1.97 -2.32 -13.94
N ILE A 129 -0.98 -3.11 -13.54
CA ILE A 129 -0.82 -4.49 -14.01
C ILE A 129 -2.02 -5.34 -13.58
N PHE A 130 -2.42 -5.28 -12.32
CA PHE A 130 -3.57 -6.05 -11.83
C PHE A 130 -4.88 -5.55 -12.43
N PHE A 131 -5.05 -4.24 -12.60
CA PHE A 131 -6.21 -3.69 -13.30
C PHE A 131 -6.31 -4.23 -14.74
N ALA A 132 -5.20 -4.26 -15.47
CA ALA A 132 -5.15 -4.80 -16.83
C ALA A 132 -5.45 -6.31 -16.86
N LEU A 133 -4.93 -7.09 -15.91
CA LEU A 133 -5.21 -8.52 -15.80
C LEU A 133 -6.67 -8.80 -15.48
N GLU A 134 -7.26 -8.08 -14.52
CA GLU A 134 -8.69 -8.21 -14.20
C GLU A 134 -9.57 -7.85 -15.40
N ALA A 135 -9.24 -6.77 -16.11
CA ALA A 135 -9.96 -6.38 -17.33
C ALA A 135 -9.85 -7.46 -18.41
N ALA A 136 -8.68 -8.09 -18.58
CA ALA A 136 -8.49 -9.17 -19.55
C ALA A 136 -9.29 -10.43 -19.17
N ILE A 137 -9.31 -10.82 -17.89
CA ILE A 137 -10.10 -11.94 -17.40
C ILE A 137 -11.60 -11.68 -17.61
N MET A 138 -12.07 -10.47 -17.30
CA MET A 138 -13.47 -10.08 -17.50
C MET A 138 -13.85 -10.06 -18.98
N ALA A 139 -12.97 -9.56 -19.85
CA ALA A 139 -13.18 -9.57 -21.29
C ALA A 139 -13.29 -11.01 -21.83
N LEU A 140 -12.41 -11.91 -21.37
CA LEU A 140 -12.46 -13.33 -21.72
C LEU A 140 -13.77 -13.98 -21.23
N ALA A 141 -14.21 -13.68 -20.01
CA ALA A 141 -15.47 -14.18 -19.47
C ALA A 141 -16.67 -13.74 -20.31
N LEU A 142 -16.69 -12.47 -20.74
CA LEU A 142 -17.73 -11.95 -21.65
C LEU A 142 -17.68 -12.61 -23.02
N GLN A 143 -16.49 -12.82 -23.59
CA GLN A 143 -16.32 -13.51 -24.87
C GLN A 143 -16.81 -14.96 -24.83
N MET A 144 -16.65 -15.66 -23.70
CA MET A 144 -17.16 -17.03 -23.54
C MET A 144 -18.67 -17.09 -23.31
N TYR A 145 -19.26 -16.01 -22.80
CA TYR A 145 -20.69 -15.94 -22.53
C TYR A 145 -21.52 -15.56 -23.77
N LEU A 146 -20.98 -14.69 -24.63
CA LEU A 146 -21.59 -14.26 -25.89
C LEU A 146 -21.40 -15.30 -27.00
#